data_AF-B7G5I3-F1
#
_entry.id   AF-B7G5I3-F1
#
_cell.length_a   1.000
_cell.length_b   1.000
_cell.length_c   1.000
_cell.angle_alpha   90.00
_cell.angle_beta   90.00
_cell.angle_gamma   90.00
#
_symmetry.space_group_name_H-M   'P 1'
#
loop_
_entity.id
_entity.type
_entity.pdbx_description
1 polymer ?
#
loop_
_entity_poly.entity_id
_entity_poly.type
_entity_poly.pdbx_seq_one_letter_code
_entity_poly.pdbx_strand_id
1 'polypeptide(L)'
;MIINLVAEAYPMKVAILLLVASYIVNVFTWSSAWTYSSPATRPATAISPFRWLATSSSTEGDAFSSSVSDASDLLQKIRNMSIRSIKEELVRYKVSTTDVFEKEDLVQRLFQARRKNPTPPPTPNAKLRNTAGVRDLSKNDMIEVPLLLTSMDKTIPVPAAHMPANYNTMTPTEQPYATIQIEIPGGRTLSLLLDTACSGFVLRPEVISRYNLPKMSTPVTMTGAGGTTGTTGLSQIQSFTVKGDPQQTRFGPLPAAVQDIGALPKALDGIIGLSFLQQFVCVELNFRHGLVRFFRKTPPSNSDDDWQMIAHSEMRMLPRLGIYTIPVQLGGRGPVNMLVDSGAASTFLTWKGVQDLGLDRTSPAIQPISAMGALGSDNVAIALTHRLHVSSTLQLGRTSSYPGLSLKGPRDRLPIDIGQIPVVQSLESEGCGGILGIDVLMRCGAVRFHFQSSTGRTMTLFQ
;
A
#
# COMPACT_ATOMS: atom_id res chain seq x y z
N MET A 1 -70.83 22.99 41.67
CA MET A 1 -70.95 21.73 40.90
C MET A 1 -69.81 21.71 39.90
N ILE A 2 -68.88 20.78 40.13
CA ILE A 2 -67.70 20.38 39.34
C ILE A 2 -66.50 21.34 39.32
N ILE A 3 -65.45 20.80 39.93
CA ILE A 3 -64.07 21.23 40.18
C ILE A 3 -63.16 20.21 39.43
N ASN A 4 -61.92 20.60 39.13
CA ASN A 4 -60.74 19.80 38.71
C ASN A 4 -60.60 19.37 37.24
N LEU A 5 -59.52 19.82 36.58
CA LEU A 5 -58.30 19.00 36.33
C LEU A 5 -57.27 19.79 35.50
N VAL A 6 -56.23 20.29 36.18
CA VAL A 6 -54.93 20.67 35.58
C VAL A 6 -53.88 19.88 36.35
N ALA A 7 -53.27 18.88 35.73
CA ALA A 7 -52.11 18.17 36.26
C ALA A 7 -51.30 17.53 35.12
N GLU A 8 -50.01 17.89 35.10
CA GLU A 8 -48.85 17.05 34.76
C GLU A 8 -48.64 16.56 33.32
N ALA A 9 -47.79 17.28 32.59
CA ALA A 9 -46.87 16.70 31.62
C ALA A 9 -45.48 17.34 31.82
N TYR A 10 -44.43 16.52 31.68
CA TYR A 10 -42.98 16.76 31.89
C TYR A 10 -42.45 16.35 33.27
N PRO A 11 -41.74 15.21 33.34
CA PRO A 11 -40.29 15.28 33.12
C PRO A 11 -39.72 14.05 32.40
N MET A 12 -39.30 14.20 31.13
CA MET A 12 -38.52 13.17 30.44
C MET A 12 -37.43 13.80 29.54
N LYS A 13 -36.75 14.83 30.04
CA LYS A 13 -35.63 15.48 29.31
C LYS A 13 -34.32 15.59 30.09
N VAL A 14 -34.27 15.14 31.35
CA VAL A 14 -33.02 15.20 32.17
C VAL A 14 -32.34 13.83 32.31
N ALA A 15 -33.06 12.71 32.17
CA ALA A 15 -32.47 11.37 32.25
C ALA A 15 -31.71 10.93 30.98
N ILE A 16 -32.02 11.50 29.80
CA ILE A 16 -31.34 11.16 28.55
C ILE A 16 -30.00 11.92 28.42
N LEU A 17 -29.86 13.08 29.07
CA LEU A 17 -28.61 13.84 29.02
C LEU A 17 -27.48 13.23 29.87
N LEU A 18 -27.82 12.47 30.92
CA LEU A 18 -26.83 11.80 31.79
C LEU A 18 -26.43 10.40 31.30
N LEU A 19 -27.22 9.76 30.44
CA LEU A 19 -26.85 8.49 29.78
C LEU A 19 -25.90 8.69 28.58
N VAL A 20 -25.95 9.85 27.93
CA VAL A 20 -25.02 10.19 26.83
C VAL A 20 -23.64 10.63 27.35
N ALA A 21 -23.57 11.22 28.54
CA ALA A 21 -22.31 11.65 29.14
C ALA A 21 -21.43 10.48 29.66
N SER A 22 -22.04 9.33 30.02
CA SER A 22 -21.30 8.14 30.48
C SER A 22 -20.69 7.34 29.32
N TYR A 23 -21.20 7.50 28.09
CA TYR A 23 -20.71 6.75 26.92
C TYR A 23 -19.52 7.43 26.22
N ILE A 24 -19.18 8.68 26.56
CA ILE A 24 -18.15 9.48 25.87
C ILE A 24 -16.77 9.38 26.56
N VAL A 25 -16.65 8.77 27.74
CA VAL A 25 -15.37 8.73 28.50
C VAL A 25 -14.52 7.47 28.23
N ASN A 26 -15.01 6.46 27.49
CA ASN A 26 -14.27 5.20 27.27
C ASN A 26 -13.67 5.00 25.87
N VAL A 27 -13.47 6.07 25.10
CA VAL A 27 -12.75 5.99 23.81
C VAL A 27 -11.48 6.82 23.88
N PHE A 28 -10.52 6.37 24.70
CA PHE A 28 -9.13 6.79 24.55
C PHE A 28 -8.17 5.62 24.73
N THR A 29 -7.28 5.48 23.75
CA THR A 29 -6.02 4.72 23.72
C THR A 29 -6.06 3.21 23.49
N TRP A 30 -6.27 2.75 22.24
CA TRP A 30 -5.62 1.51 21.75
C TRP A 30 -5.09 1.73 20.34
N SER A 31 -3.81 2.09 20.25
CA SER A 31 -3.00 2.03 19.02
C SER A 31 -2.27 0.69 19.01
N SER A 32 -2.77 -0.28 18.24
CA SER A 32 -2.09 -1.57 18.04
C SER A 32 -1.27 -1.52 16.75
N ALA A 33 -0.03 -1.05 16.86
CA ALA A 33 1.01 -1.47 15.94
C ALA A 33 1.35 -2.94 16.24
N TRP A 34 1.52 -3.76 15.22
CA TRP A 34 1.96 -5.14 15.37
C TRP A 34 3.40 -5.16 15.92
N THR A 35 3.59 -5.52 17.19
CA THR A 35 4.93 -5.85 17.75
C THR A 35 4.95 -7.30 18.21
N TYR A 36 5.83 -8.08 17.59
CA TYR A 36 6.13 -9.46 17.95
C TYR A 36 7.06 -9.46 19.18
N SER A 37 6.59 -9.95 20.33
CA SER A 37 7.42 -10.11 21.53
C SER A 37 7.84 -11.58 21.70
N SER A 38 9.14 -11.86 21.61
CA SER A 38 9.72 -13.18 21.92
C SER A 38 9.79 -13.43 23.44
N PRO A 39 9.75 -14.70 23.91
CA PRO A 39 9.75 -15.01 25.33
C PRO A 39 11.13 -14.82 25.98
N ALA A 40 11.11 -14.27 27.20
CA ALA A 40 12.26 -14.04 28.06
C ALA A 40 12.98 -15.33 28.46
N THR A 41 14.32 -15.32 28.37
CA THR A 41 15.21 -16.29 29.01
C THR A 41 15.91 -15.64 30.20
N ARG A 42 15.95 -16.37 31.31
CA ARG A 42 16.50 -15.99 32.63
C ARG A 42 18.04 -15.96 32.68
N PRO A 43 18.66 -15.36 33.72
CA PRO A 43 20.02 -14.83 33.69
C PRO A 43 21.09 -15.83 34.16
N ALA A 44 22.33 -15.61 33.73
CA ALA A 44 23.51 -16.27 34.28
C ALA A 44 24.66 -15.27 34.54
N THR A 45 24.92 -15.07 35.83
CA THR A 45 26.21 -14.98 36.55
C THR A 45 27.43 -14.29 35.93
N ALA A 46 27.93 -13.32 36.70
CA ALA A 46 29.19 -12.59 36.56
C ALA A 46 30.44 -13.46 36.84
N ILE A 47 31.52 -13.21 36.09
CA ILE A 47 32.91 -13.51 36.47
C ILE A 47 33.85 -12.39 35.97
N SER A 48 34.50 -11.75 36.96
CA SER A 48 35.83 -11.09 37.08
C SER A 48 36.73 -10.74 35.87
N PRO A 49 37.53 -9.65 35.95
CA PRO A 49 38.30 -9.09 34.84
C PRO A 49 39.71 -9.70 34.68
N PHE A 50 40.15 -9.81 33.43
CA PHE A 50 41.50 -10.27 33.08
C PHE A 50 42.44 -9.10 32.82
N ARG A 51 43.57 -9.14 33.55
CA ARG A 51 44.70 -8.21 33.59
C ARG A 51 45.73 -8.63 32.53
N TRP A 52 46.17 -7.71 31.67
CA TRP A 52 47.34 -7.92 30.82
C TRP A 52 48.45 -6.92 31.16
N LEU A 53 49.61 -7.50 31.46
CA LEU A 53 50.89 -6.84 31.72
C LEU A 53 51.49 -6.35 30.40
N ALA A 54 52.10 -5.17 30.49
CA ALA A 54 52.96 -4.60 29.47
C ALA A 54 54.31 -5.31 29.43
N THR A 55 54.82 -5.57 28.24
CA THR A 55 56.24 -5.74 27.96
C THR A 55 56.60 -4.91 26.73
N SER A 56 57.41 -3.88 26.98
CA SER A 56 58.08 -3.07 25.99
C SER A 56 59.37 -3.76 25.53
N SER A 57 59.62 -3.75 24.22
CA SER A 57 60.98 -3.76 23.69
C SER A 57 61.03 -2.83 22.48
N SER A 58 61.97 -1.91 22.57
CA SER A 58 62.25 -0.77 21.71
C SER A 58 63.35 -1.09 20.73
N THR A 59 63.19 -0.70 19.46
CA THR A 59 64.30 -0.36 18.57
C THR A 59 63.82 0.69 17.56
N GLU A 60 64.48 1.84 17.65
CA GLU A 60 64.87 2.86 16.64
C GLU A 60 64.51 2.54 15.16
N GLY A 61 64.19 3.48 14.28
CA GLY A 61 64.25 4.94 14.26
C GLY A 61 63.89 5.43 12.83
N ASP A 62 63.56 6.71 12.74
CA ASP A 62 63.51 7.56 11.54
C ASP A 62 62.48 7.29 10.42
N ALA A 63 61.39 8.08 10.47
CA ALA A 63 60.66 8.76 9.37
C ALA A 63 59.16 8.85 9.69
N PHE A 64 58.73 9.69 10.63
CA PHE A 64 57.31 9.70 11.04
C PHE A 64 56.81 11.09 11.47
N SER A 65 56.74 12.05 10.54
CA SER A 65 56.11 13.36 10.77
C SER A 65 54.83 13.60 9.93
N SER A 66 54.45 12.70 9.02
CA SER A 66 53.26 12.87 8.16
C SER A 66 52.03 12.07 8.59
N SER A 67 52.15 11.12 9.52
CA SER A 67 51.10 10.14 9.81
C SER A 67 50.03 10.61 10.81
N VAL A 68 50.33 11.64 11.61
CA VAL A 68 49.44 12.09 12.69
C VAL A 68 48.28 12.92 12.15
N SER A 69 48.52 13.78 11.15
CA SER A 69 47.46 14.52 10.45
C SER A 69 46.50 13.56 9.74
N ASP A 70 47.05 12.56 9.05
CA ASP A 70 46.27 11.60 8.27
C ASP A 70 45.33 10.75 9.14
N ALA A 71 45.80 10.38 10.35
CA ALA A 71 44.99 9.61 11.29
C ALA A 71 43.80 10.42 11.82
N SER A 72 44.00 11.71 12.11
CA SER A 72 42.95 12.61 12.58
C SER A 72 41.89 12.83 11.50
N ASP A 73 42.31 13.12 10.27
CA ASP A 73 41.42 13.38 9.13
C ASP A 73 40.60 12.13 8.75
N LEU A 74 41.22 10.95 8.81
CA LEU A 74 40.53 9.68 8.58
C LEU A 74 39.44 9.43 9.63
N LEU A 75 39.72 9.72 10.91
CA LEU A 75 38.77 9.52 12.00
C LEU A 75 37.58 10.49 11.89
N GLN A 76 37.85 11.76 11.56
CA GLN A 76 36.82 12.77 11.27
C GLN A 76 35.92 12.33 10.10
N LYS A 77 36.53 11.79 9.03
CA LYS A 77 35.81 11.30 7.85
C LYS A 77 34.87 10.14 8.19
N ILE A 78 35.29 9.21 9.06
CA ILE A 78 34.44 8.08 9.49
C ILE A 78 33.31 8.55 10.41
N ARG A 79 33.56 9.50 11.32
CA ARG A 79 32.52 10.08 12.19
C ARG A 79 31.37 10.73 11.41
N ASN A 80 31.69 11.33 10.26
CA ASN A 80 30.73 11.96 9.35
C ASN A 80 29.90 10.96 8.52
N MET A 81 30.21 9.66 8.56
CA MET A 81 29.42 8.63 7.85
C MET A 81 28.12 8.28 8.61
N SER A 82 27.10 7.86 7.86
CA SER A 82 25.88 7.30 8.44
C SER A 82 26.16 5.93 9.09
N ILE A 83 25.42 5.57 10.14
CA ILE A 83 25.56 4.26 10.81
C ILE A 83 25.39 3.10 9.82
N ARG A 84 24.47 3.25 8.86
CA ARG A 84 24.26 2.26 7.79
C ARG A 84 25.52 2.06 6.95
N SER A 85 26.14 3.14 6.48
CA SER A 85 27.37 3.08 5.68
C SER A 85 28.55 2.49 6.45
N ILE A 86 28.67 2.82 7.75
CA ILE A 86 29.72 2.26 8.62
C ILE A 86 29.56 0.74 8.76
N LYS A 87 28.33 0.27 9.01
CA LYS A 87 28.01 -1.17 9.11
C LYS A 87 28.26 -1.91 7.78
N GLU A 88 27.83 -1.33 6.66
CA GLU A 88 28.08 -1.90 5.32
C GLU A 88 29.58 -2.05 5.04
N GLU A 89 30.40 -1.08 5.45
CA GLU A 89 31.85 -1.15 5.26
C GLU A 89 32.54 -2.12 6.23
N LEU A 90 32.13 -2.17 7.50
CA LEU A 90 32.61 -3.16 8.47
C LEU A 90 32.33 -4.60 8.01
N VAL A 91 31.16 -4.85 7.40
CA VAL A 91 30.83 -6.14 6.78
C VAL A 91 31.80 -6.47 5.63
N ARG A 92 32.21 -5.49 4.81
CA ARG A 92 33.23 -5.70 3.76
C ARG A 92 34.58 -6.08 4.34
N TYR A 93 34.97 -5.49 5.47
CA TYR A 93 36.19 -5.87 6.20
C TYR A 93 36.05 -7.18 7.00
N LYS A 94 34.90 -7.86 6.93
CA LYS A 94 34.59 -9.07 7.72
C LYS A 94 34.72 -8.84 9.24
N VAL A 95 34.40 -7.63 9.70
CA VAL A 95 34.38 -7.26 11.13
C VAL A 95 32.94 -7.34 11.64
N SER A 96 32.71 -8.13 12.70
CA SER A 96 31.37 -8.25 13.30
C SER A 96 30.95 -6.94 13.98
N THR A 97 29.65 -6.63 13.91
CA THR A 97 29.02 -5.47 14.56
C THR A 97 27.94 -5.89 15.56
N THR A 98 27.84 -7.17 15.93
CA THR A 98 26.75 -7.72 16.75
C THR A 98 26.80 -7.29 18.21
N ASP A 99 28.00 -6.95 18.70
CA ASP A 99 28.31 -6.59 20.08
C ASP A 99 28.53 -5.07 20.25
N VAL A 100 28.12 -4.27 19.26
CA VAL A 100 28.33 -2.83 19.26
C VAL A 100 27.01 -2.08 19.19
N PHE A 101 26.73 -1.33 20.24
CA PHE A 101 25.48 -0.57 20.40
C PHE A 101 25.67 0.92 20.11
N GLU A 102 26.84 1.48 20.44
CA GLU A 102 27.14 2.89 20.29
C GLU A 102 27.78 3.21 18.93
N LYS A 103 27.47 4.39 18.37
CA LYS A 103 28.04 4.84 17.08
C LYS A 103 29.56 4.96 17.15
N GLU A 104 30.10 5.43 18.28
CA GLU A 104 31.54 5.70 18.41
C GLU A 104 32.38 4.40 18.39
N ASP A 105 31.84 3.31 18.93
CA ASP A 105 32.48 2.00 18.86
C ASP A 105 32.53 1.46 17.41
N LEU A 106 31.48 1.71 16.61
CA LEU A 106 31.48 1.37 15.18
C LEU A 106 32.53 2.19 14.41
N VAL A 107 32.66 3.48 14.74
CA VAL A 107 33.67 4.39 14.17
C VAL A 107 35.07 3.88 14.49
N GLN A 108 35.35 3.54 15.75
CA GLN A 108 36.65 3.03 16.18
C GLN A 108 36.99 1.70 15.50
N ARG A 109 36.03 0.78 15.38
CA ARG A 109 36.24 -0.50 14.67
C ARG A 109 36.54 -0.29 13.20
N LEU A 110 35.83 0.61 12.52
CA LEU A 110 36.06 0.86 11.10
C LEU A 110 37.40 1.58 10.89
N PHE A 111 37.78 2.47 11.80
CA PHE A 111 39.11 3.10 11.79
C PHE A 111 40.22 2.07 11.94
N GLN A 112 40.11 1.15 12.90
CA GLN A 112 41.07 0.04 13.07
C GLN A 112 41.11 -0.87 11.83
N ALA A 113 39.96 -1.19 11.25
CA ALA A 113 39.87 -2.00 10.03
C ALA A 113 40.58 -1.35 8.84
N ARG A 114 40.37 -0.04 8.61
CA ARG A 114 41.06 0.73 7.57
C ARG A 114 42.55 0.88 7.84
N ARG A 115 42.98 1.04 9.09
CA ARG A 115 44.42 1.05 9.42
C ARG A 115 45.09 -0.29 9.15
N LYS A 116 44.39 -1.40 9.42
CA LYS A 116 44.90 -2.75 9.18
C LYS A 116 44.93 -3.10 7.69
N ASN A 117 43.93 -2.65 6.93
CA ASN A 117 43.79 -2.86 5.49
C ASN A 117 43.35 -1.55 4.81
N PRO A 118 44.29 -0.69 4.35
CA PRO A 118 43.97 0.64 3.80
C PRO A 118 43.07 0.60 2.57
N THR A 119 43.13 -0.50 1.83
CA THR A 119 42.31 -0.73 0.65
C THR A 119 41.19 -1.69 1.03
N PRO A 120 39.91 -1.26 0.99
CA PRO A 120 38.81 -2.19 1.22
C PRO A 120 38.86 -3.28 0.15
N PRO A 121 38.56 -4.55 0.50
CA PRO A 121 38.48 -5.61 -0.48
C PRO A 121 37.51 -5.17 -1.58
N PRO A 122 37.85 -5.40 -2.87
CA PRO A 122 37.04 -4.95 -3.99
C PRO A 122 35.63 -5.48 -3.79
N THR A 123 34.65 -4.56 -3.82
CA THR A 123 33.24 -4.93 -3.76
C THR A 123 33.02 -6.04 -4.79
N PRO A 124 32.53 -7.23 -4.42
CA PRO A 124 32.18 -8.23 -5.41
C PRO A 124 31.13 -7.58 -6.32
N ASN A 125 31.53 -7.30 -7.57
CA ASN A 125 30.83 -6.56 -8.63
C ASN A 125 31.18 -5.07 -8.81
N ALA A 126 32.45 -4.76 -9.04
CA ALA A 126 32.85 -3.55 -9.76
C ALA A 126 33.82 -3.87 -10.91
N LYS A 127 33.42 -4.74 -11.85
CA LYS A 127 34.02 -4.77 -13.19
C LYS A 127 33.18 -3.92 -14.13
N LEU A 128 33.83 -2.83 -14.57
CA LEU A 128 33.52 -1.93 -15.67
C LEU A 128 32.47 -2.43 -16.68
N ARG A 129 31.35 -1.71 -16.77
CA ARG A 129 30.51 -1.58 -17.96
C ARG A 129 30.18 -0.09 -18.15
N ASN A 130 31.09 0.61 -18.80
CA ASN A 130 30.75 1.82 -19.55
C ASN A 130 30.27 1.38 -20.94
N THR A 131 29.04 0.94 -20.98
CA THR A 131 28.20 0.89 -22.19
C THR A 131 26.78 1.08 -21.67
N ALA A 132 26.01 1.95 -22.31
CA ALA A 132 24.59 2.11 -22.09
C ALA A 132 23.88 0.79 -22.46
N GLY A 133 24.00 -0.20 -21.59
CA GLY A 133 23.35 -1.49 -21.69
C GLY A 133 22.17 -1.46 -20.75
N VAL A 134 20.97 -1.57 -21.33
CA VAL A 134 19.75 -2.00 -20.67
C VAL A 134 20.15 -3.10 -19.67
N ARG A 135 20.03 -2.81 -18.37
CA ARG A 135 20.29 -3.80 -17.33
C ARG A 135 19.21 -4.84 -17.50
N ASP A 136 19.59 -5.96 -18.13
CA ASP A 136 18.79 -7.17 -18.18
C ASP A 136 18.38 -7.49 -16.75
N LEU A 137 17.12 -7.16 -16.41
CA LEU A 137 16.54 -7.53 -15.12
C LEU A 137 16.64 -9.04 -15.11
N SER A 138 17.50 -9.59 -14.25
CA SER A 138 17.59 -11.04 -14.12
C SER A 138 16.17 -11.55 -13.92
N LYS A 139 15.74 -12.55 -14.70
CA LYS A 139 14.34 -13.03 -14.69
C LYS A 139 13.81 -13.34 -13.28
N ASN A 140 14.70 -13.50 -12.30
CA ASN A 140 14.40 -13.71 -10.88
C ASN A 140 13.92 -12.45 -10.11
N ASP A 141 14.07 -11.25 -10.67
CA ASP A 141 13.72 -9.99 -10.01
C ASP A 141 12.29 -9.51 -10.30
N MET A 142 11.57 -10.20 -11.20
CA MET A 142 10.23 -9.84 -11.63
C MET A 142 9.37 -11.10 -11.79
N ILE A 143 8.15 -11.05 -11.27
CA ILE A 143 7.12 -12.04 -11.57
C ILE A 143 6.10 -11.37 -12.49
N GLU A 144 5.89 -11.94 -13.66
CA GLU A 144 4.90 -11.47 -14.64
C GLU A 144 3.82 -12.53 -14.79
N VAL A 145 2.56 -12.14 -14.61
CA VAL A 145 1.40 -13.04 -14.68
C VAL A 145 0.24 -12.38 -15.42
N PRO A 146 -0.73 -13.16 -15.91
CA PRO A 146 -1.93 -12.61 -16.54
C PRO A 146 -2.73 -11.71 -15.58
N LEU A 147 -3.08 -10.52 -16.05
CA LEU A 147 -4.13 -9.69 -15.47
C LEU A 147 -5.47 -10.09 -16.09
N LEU A 148 -6.39 -10.55 -15.25
CA LEU A 148 -7.73 -10.93 -15.66
C LEU A 148 -8.72 -9.83 -15.27
N LEU A 149 -9.76 -9.67 -16.08
CA LEU A 149 -10.87 -8.76 -15.86
C LEU A 149 -12.13 -9.58 -15.64
N THR A 150 -12.74 -9.44 -14.46
CA THR A 150 -13.91 -10.21 -14.05
C THR A 150 -15.10 -9.26 -13.87
N SER A 151 -16.20 -9.48 -14.58
CA SER A 151 -17.41 -8.61 -14.52
C SER A 151 -18.44 -9.17 -13.53
N MET A 152 -19.39 -8.34 -13.09
CA MET A 152 -20.49 -8.73 -12.18
C MET A 152 -21.42 -9.78 -12.79
N ASP A 153 -21.78 -9.61 -14.06
CA ASP A 153 -22.79 -10.46 -14.73
C ASP A 153 -22.19 -11.70 -15.41
N LYS A 154 -20.88 -11.68 -15.66
CA LYS A 154 -20.16 -12.77 -16.31
C LYS A 154 -19.25 -13.43 -15.27
N THR A 155 -19.60 -14.66 -14.89
CA THR A 155 -18.76 -15.52 -14.04
C THR A 155 -17.45 -15.96 -14.72
N ILE A 156 -17.22 -15.54 -15.96
CA ILE A 156 -16.07 -15.92 -16.77
C ILE A 156 -15.05 -14.77 -16.78
N PRO A 157 -13.86 -14.95 -16.21
CA PRO A 157 -12.78 -13.98 -16.31
C PRO A 157 -12.26 -13.89 -17.75
N VAL A 158 -11.95 -12.68 -18.20
CA VAL A 158 -11.41 -12.41 -19.56
C VAL A 158 -10.02 -11.77 -19.43
N PRO A 159 -9.01 -12.15 -20.23
CA PRO A 159 -7.72 -11.46 -20.21
C PRO A 159 -7.87 -9.97 -20.54
N ALA A 160 -7.18 -9.08 -19.80
CA ALA A 160 -7.33 -7.64 -19.99
C ALA A 160 -7.00 -7.16 -21.42
N ALA A 161 -6.03 -7.79 -22.09
CA ALA A 161 -5.62 -7.46 -23.46
C ALA A 161 -6.72 -7.66 -24.51
N HIS A 162 -7.74 -8.47 -24.21
CA HIS A 162 -8.83 -8.77 -25.14
C HIS A 162 -10.03 -7.84 -24.99
N MET A 163 -9.90 -6.77 -24.21
CA MET A 163 -10.96 -5.76 -24.09
C MET A 163 -11.06 -4.97 -25.39
N PRO A 164 -12.25 -4.91 -26.02
CA PRO A 164 -12.44 -4.07 -27.19
C PRO A 164 -12.08 -2.61 -26.86
N ALA A 165 -11.41 -1.91 -27.78
CA ALA A 165 -11.14 -0.46 -27.67
C ALA A 165 -12.41 0.40 -27.49
N ASN A 166 -13.60 -0.21 -27.66
CA ASN A 166 -14.91 0.41 -27.58
C ASN A 166 -15.48 0.42 -26.14
N TYR A 167 -14.76 -0.12 -25.15
CA TYR A 167 -15.18 -0.16 -23.73
C TYR A 167 -15.12 1.20 -23.01
N ASN A 168 -14.82 2.29 -23.72
CA ASN A 168 -14.63 3.63 -23.13
C ASN A 168 -15.94 4.28 -22.60
N THR A 169 -17.11 3.67 -22.81
CA THR A 169 -18.39 4.11 -22.25
C THR A 169 -19.11 2.98 -21.52
N MET A 170 -18.47 2.37 -20.53
CA MET A 170 -19.16 1.45 -19.63
C MET A 170 -20.00 2.22 -18.63
N THR A 171 -21.25 1.78 -18.43
CA THR A 171 -21.97 2.15 -17.22
C THR A 171 -21.19 1.61 -16.01
N PRO A 172 -21.20 2.29 -14.85
CA PRO A 172 -20.53 1.82 -13.62
C PRO A 172 -20.79 0.34 -13.27
N THR A 173 -21.93 -0.20 -13.68
CA THR A 173 -22.35 -1.60 -13.49
C THR A 173 -21.60 -2.61 -14.35
N GLU A 174 -20.96 -2.19 -15.44
CA GLU A 174 -20.32 -3.09 -16.41
C GLU A 174 -18.80 -3.19 -16.24
N GLN A 175 -18.22 -2.34 -15.38
CA GLN A 175 -16.78 -2.27 -15.24
C GLN A 175 -16.21 -3.53 -14.61
N PRO A 176 -15.21 -4.15 -15.25
CA PRO A 176 -14.62 -5.35 -14.70
C PRO A 176 -13.64 -5.03 -13.58
N TYR A 177 -13.48 -5.99 -12.69
CA TYR A 177 -12.52 -6.00 -11.62
C TYR A 177 -11.17 -6.57 -12.09
N ALA A 178 -10.07 -5.90 -11.71
CA ALA A 178 -8.71 -6.38 -11.90
C ALA A 178 -8.45 -7.57 -10.98
N THR A 179 -8.11 -8.72 -11.54
CA THR A 179 -8.02 -10.00 -10.82
C THR A 179 -6.79 -10.80 -11.21
N ILE A 180 -6.32 -11.62 -10.29
CA ILE A 180 -5.29 -12.63 -10.52
C ILE A 180 -5.75 -13.99 -10.03
N GLN A 181 -5.04 -15.03 -10.44
CA GLN A 181 -5.23 -16.37 -9.91
C GLN A 181 -4.02 -16.80 -9.10
N ILE A 182 -4.24 -17.47 -7.97
CA ILE A 182 -3.19 -18.14 -7.20
C ILE A 182 -3.48 -19.63 -7.10
N GLU A 183 -2.43 -20.44 -6.93
CA GLU A 183 -2.52 -21.87 -6.70
C GLU A 183 -2.11 -22.19 -5.26
N ILE A 184 -2.99 -22.87 -4.53
CA ILE A 184 -2.76 -23.33 -3.15
C ILE A 184 -2.45 -24.85 -3.16
N PRO A 185 -1.87 -25.42 -2.08
CA PRO A 185 -1.55 -26.83 -1.99
C PRO A 185 -2.70 -27.76 -2.37
N GLY A 186 -2.38 -28.79 -3.15
CA GLY A 186 -3.36 -29.72 -3.73
C GLY A 186 -3.91 -29.30 -5.10
N GLY A 187 -3.21 -28.41 -5.82
CA GLY A 187 -3.55 -28.03 -7.20
C GLY A 187 -4.82 -27.20 -7.33
N ARG A 188 -5.22 -26.52 -6.26
CA ARG A 188 -6.47 -25.74 -6.20
C ARG A 188 -6.18 -24.30 -6.59
N THR A 189 -7.01 -23.72 -7.44
CA THR A 189 -6.88 -22.32 -7.87
C THR A 189 -7.89 -21.44 -7.15
N LEU A 190 -7.45 -20.26 -6.70
CA LEU A 190 -8.31 -19.19 -6.20
C LEU A 190 -8.27 -18.00 -7.16
N SER A 191 -9.42 -17.43 -7.48
CA SER A 191 -9.53 -16.19 -8.26
C SER A 191 -9.74 -15.01 -7.31
N LEU A 192 -8.84 -14.02 -7.34
CA LEU A 192 -8.75 -12.97 -6.34
C LEU A 192 -8.80 -11.58 -6.96
N LEU A 193 -9.58 -10.69 -6.35
CA LEU A 193 -9.55 -9.25 -6.64
C LEU A 193 -8.22 -8.65 -6.21
N LEU A 194 -7.56 -7.90 -7.10
CA LEU A 194 -6.42 -7.04 -6.72
C LEU A 194 -6.94 -5.72 -6.16
N ASP A 195 -6.70 -5.46 -4.88
CA ASP A 195 -7.29 -4.32 -4.19
C ASP A 195 -6.23 -3.53 -3.40
N THR A 196 -5.86 -2.36 -3.92
CA THR A 196 -4.91 -1.45 -3.27
C THR A 196 -5.47 -0.71 -2.06
N ALA A 197 -6.78 -0.74 -1.83
CA ALA A 197 -7.45 -0.20 -0.65
C ALA A 197 -7.83 -1.30 0.38
N CYS A 198 -7.53 -2.57 0.10
CA CYS A 198 -7.55 -3.64 1.08
C CYS A 198 -6.17 -3.77 1.74
N SER A 199 -6.09 -3.63 3.06
CA SER A 199 -4.81 -3.80 3.77
C SER A 199 -4.37 -5.25 3.91
N GLY A 200 -5.32 -6.18 3.86
CA GLY A 200 -5.12 -7.60 4.18
C GLY A 200 -5.40 -8.54 3.01
N PHE A 201 -5.72 -9.77 3.38
CA PHE A 201 -6.20 -10.81 2.48
C PHE A 201 -7.55 -11.30 2.99
N VAL A 202 -8.53 -11.44 2.10
CA VAL A 202 -9.92 -11.75 2.45
C VAL A 202 -10.38 -12.95 1.64
N LEU A 203 -11.02 -13.92 2.28
CA LEU A 203 -11.61 -15.08 1.64
C LEU A 203 -13.10 -15.17 1.97
N ARG A 204 -13.88 -15.65 1.00
CA ARG A 204 -15.27 -16.01 1.22
C ARG A 204 -15.41 -17.21 2.19
N PRO A 205 -16.46 -17.26 3.03
CA PRO A 205 -16.73 -18.43 3.86
C PRO A 205 -16.84 -19.74 3.06
N GLU A 206 -17.41 -19.68 1.84
CA GLU A 206 -17.58 -20.85 0.98
C GLU A 206 -16.24 -21.41 0.49
N VAL A 207 -15.20 -20.58 0.40
CA VAL A 207 -13.84 -21.02 0.00
C VAL A 207 -13.19 -21.79 1.14
N ILE A 208 -13.40 -21.33 2.37
CA ILE A 208 -12.91 -22.02 3.57
C ILE A 208 -13.53 -23.41 3.68
N SER A 209 -14.84 -23.53 3.47
CA SER A 209 -15.54 -24.83 3.49
C SER A 209 -15.16 -25.70 2.29
N ARG A 210 -15.18 -25.15 1.06
CA ARG A 210 -14.85 -25.86 -0.19
C ARG A 210 -13.48 -26.51 -0.16
N TYR A 211 -12.48 -25.84 0.43
CA TYR A 211 -11.10 -26.32 0.45
C TYR A 211 -10.62 -26.79 1.82
N ASN A 212 -11.51 -26.88 2.81
CA ASN A 212 -11.21 -27.28 4.18
C ASN A 212 -9.99 -26.53 4.74
N LEU A 213 -9.99 -25.19 4.58
CA LEU A 213 -8.88 -24.36 5.06
C LEU A 213 -8.93 -24.20 6.59
N PRO A 214 -7.78 -24.04 7.26
CA PRO A 214 -7.74 -23.90 8.71
C PRO A 214 -8.58 -22.71 9.18
N LYS A 215 -9.43 -22.91 10.19
CA LYS A 215 -10.15 -21.83 10.88
C LYS A 215 -9.44 -21.54 12.19
N MET A 216 -9.18 -20.27 12.48
CA MET A 216 -8.62 -19.82 13.74
C MET A 216 -9.73 -19.25 14.63
N SER A 217 -9.60 -19.41 15.94
CA SER A 217 -10.57 -18.93 16.92
C SER A 217 -10.42 -17.45 17.27
N THR A 218 -9.31 -16.82 16.88
CA THR A 218 -9.05 -15.40 17.16
C THR A 218 -10.01 -14.54 16.33
N PRO A 219 -10.91 -13.78 16.98
CA PRO A 219 -11.78 -12.85 16.26
C PRO A 219 -10.95 -11.72 15.68
N VAL A 220 -11.26 -11.31 14.45
CA VAL A 220 -10.65 -10.14 13.82
C VAL A 220 -11.74 -9.17 13.38
N THR A 221 -11.49 -7.88 13.57
CA THR A 221 -12.39 -6.80 13.15
C THR A 221 -11.92 -6.29 11.79
N MET A 222 -12.87 -6.02 10.90
CA MET A 222 -12.59 -5.43 9.59
C MET A 222 -13.38 -4.15 9.39
N THR A 223 -12.78 -3.20 8.69
CA THR A 223 -13.46 -1.98 8.25
C THR A 223 -13.57 -2.03 6.74
N GLY A 224 -14.79 -2.21 6.24
CA GLY A 224 -15.15 -2.17 4.83
C GLY A 224 -15.76 -0.82 4.44
N ALA A 225 -16.27 -0.73 3.21
CA ALA A 225 -16.85 0.52 2.69
C ALA A 225 -18.05 1.02 3.51
N GLY A 226 -18.83 0.08 4.07
CA GLY A 226 -19.95 0.33 4.97
C GLY A 226 -19.57 0.71 6.40
N GLY A 227 -18.28 0.67 6.74
CA GLY A 227 -17.77 0.91 8.09
C GLY A 227 -17.23 -0.37 8.74
N THR A 228 -17.13 -0.36 10.06
CA THR A 228 -16.57 -1.48 10.81
C THR A 228 -17.62 -2.58 10.98
N THR A 229 -17.39 -3.73 10.36
CA THR A 229 -18.20 -4.94 10.55
C THR A 229 -17.70 -5.73 11.75
N GLY A 230 -18.60 -6.51 12.38
CA GLY A 230 -18.32 -7.28 13.59
C GLY A 230 -17.21 -8.33 13.44
N THR A 231 -17.00 -9.16 14.46
CA THR A 231 -15.95 -10.20 14.47
C THR A 231 -16.07 -11.13 13.27
N THR A 232 -15.15 -11.00 12.32
CA THR A 232 -14.98 -11.90 11.18
C THR A 232 -14.12 -13.11 11.59
N GLY A 233 -14.29 -14.22 10.89
CA GLY A 233 -13.45 -15.40 11.10
C GLY A 233 -12.03 -15.14 10.60
N LEU A 234 -11.07 -15.93 11.06
CA LEU A 234 -9.70 -15.89 10.56
C LEU A 234 -9.30 -17.26 10.01
N SER A 235 -8.58 -17.25 8.89
CA SER A 235 -7.98 -18.42 8.25
C SER A 235 -6.53 -18.11 7.85
N GLN A 236 -5.83 -19.07 7.26
CA GLN A 236 -4.48 -18.87 6.74
C GLN A 236 -4.20 -19.81 5.58
N ILE A 237 -3.64 -19.24 4.52
CA ILE A 237 -3.01 -19.99 3.45
C ILE A 237 -1.56 -20.22 3.85
N GLN A 238 -1.17 -21.49 4.03
CA GLN A 238 0.20 -21.83 4.46
C GLN A 238 1.24 -21.53 3.39
N SER A 239 0.92 -21.84 2.14
CA SER A 239 1.72 -21.44 0.99
C SER A 239 0.86 -21.34 -0.26
N PHE A 240 1.32 -20.58 -1.25
CA PHE A 240 0.70 -20.50 -2.57
C PHE A 240 1.73 -20.06 -3.63
N THR A 241 1.40 -20.26 -4.91
CA THR A 241 2.10 -19.65 -6.04
C THR A 241 1.13 -18.74 -6.80
N VAL A 242 1.64 -17.75 -7.53
CA VAL A 242 0.79 -16.96 -8.44
C VAL A 242 0.69 -17.70 -9.77
N LYS A 243 -0.53 -17.95 -10.25
CA LYS A 243 -0.74 -18.73 -11.46
C LYS A 243 -0.19 -17.99 -12.67
N GLY A 244 0.59 -18.68 -13.48
CA GLY A 244 1.31 -18.10 -14.61
C GLY A 244 2.73 -17.64 -14.26
N ASP A 245 3.15 -17.68 -12.98
CA ASP A 245 4.55 -17.42 -12.62
C ASP A 245 5.44 -18.56 -13.16
N PRO A 246 6.33 -18.30 -14.14
CA PRO A 246 7.18 -19.32 -14.72
C PRO A 246 8.17 -19.91 -13.70
N GLN A 247 8.47 -19.19 -12.61
CA GLN A 247 9.38 -19.63 -11.57
C GLN A 247 8.70 -20.41 -10.45
N GLN A 248 7.35 -20.46 -10.44
CA GLN A 248 6.57 -21.12 -9.39
C GLN A 248 6.98 -20.64 -7.99
N THR A 249 7.18 -19.32 -7.84
CA THR A 249 7.57 -18.69 -6.59
C THR A 249 6.54 -19.00 -5.52
N ARG A 250 7.01 -19.57 -4.40
CA ARG A 250 6.16 -19.82 -3.23
C ARG A 250 6.11 -18.60 -2.31
N PHE A 251 4.89 -18.25 -1.93
CA PHE A 251 4.55 -17.24 -0.94
C PHE A 251 3.87 -17.87 0.26
N GLY A 252 3.72 -17.10 1.33
CA GLY A 252 3.05 -17.51 2.57
C GLY A 252 4.03 -17.80 3.73
N PRO A 253 3.50 -18.03 4.94
CA PRO A 253 2.07 -18.06 5.28
C PRO A 253 1.40 -16.68 5.18
N LEU A 254 0.12 -16.66 4.76
CA LEU A 254 -0.66 -15.44 4.63
C LEU A 254 -2.00 -15.60 5.39
N PRO A 255 -2.19 -14.88 6.50
CA PRO A 255 -3.47 -14.81 7.21
C PRO A 255 -4.56 -14.22 6.31
N ALA A 256 -5.77 -14.78 6.41
CA ALA A 256 -6.92 -14.37 5.62
C ALA A 256 -8.10 -14.09 6.54
N ALA A 257 -8.68 -12.90 6.49
CA ALA A 257 -9.97 -12.68 7.10
C ALA A 257 -11.06 -13.43 6.32
N VAL A 258 -12.05 -13.96 7.03
CA VAL A 258 -13.17 -14.71 6.46
C VAL A 258 -14.40 -13.84 6.54
N GLN A 259 -14.76 -13.24 5.41
CA GLN A 259 -15.85 -12.28 5.29
C GLN A 259 -16.71 -12.60 4.07
N ASP A 260 -18.03 -12.49 4.24
CA ASP A 260 -18.94 -12.51 3.10
C ASP A 260 -18.74 -11.25 2.27
N ILE A 261 -18.28 -11.45 1.04
CA ILE A 261 -18.06 -10.41 0.02
C ILE A 261 -19.09 -10.50 -1.12
N GLY A 262 -20.35 -10.77 -0.78
CA GLY A 262 -21.47 -11.00 -1.69
C GLY A 262 -21.70 -9.93 -2.78
N ALA A 263 -21.23 -8.70 -2.55
CA ALA A 263 -21.30 -7.59 -3.49
C ALA A 263 -20.34 -7.71 -4.67
N LEU A 264 -19.31 -8.55 -4.54
CA LEU A 264 -18.36 -8.86 -5.61
C LEU A 264 -18.84 -10.05 -6.46
N PRO A 265 -18.36 -10.22 -7.70
CA PRO A 265 -18.75 -11.35 -8.54
C PRO A 265 -18.57 -12.70 -7.83
N LYS A 266 -19.53 -13.60 -8.00
CA LYS A 266 -19.51 -14.95 -7.39
C LYS A 266 -18.31 -15.79 -7.85
N ALA A 267 -17.71 -15.44 -8.99
CA ALA A 267 -16.52 -16.09 -9.51
C ALA A 267 -15.24 -15.75 -8.71
N LEU A 268 -15.27 -14.71 -7.87
CA LEU A 268 -14.16 -14.36 -7.01
C LEU A 268 -14.23 -15.16 -5.72
N ASP A 269 -13.11 -15.79 -5.37
CA ASP A 269 -12.93 -16.51 -4.11
C ASP A 269 -12.51 -15.56 -2.96
N GLY A 270 -11.98 -14.38 -3.28
CA GLY A 270 -11.47 -13.45 -2.28
C GLY A 270 -10.89 -12.15 -2.84
N ILE A 271 -10.23 -11.41 -1.95
CA ILE A 271 -9.54 -10.14 -2.21
C ILE A 271 -8.09 -10.28 -1.73
N ILE A 272 -7.12 -9.89 -2.56
CA ILE A 272 -5.72 -9.81 -2.20
C ILE A 272 -5.22 -8.37 -2.24
N GLY A 273 -4.83 -7.89 -1.07
CA GLY A 273 -4.47 -6.50 -0.85
C GLY A 273 -3.01 -6.28 -0.46
N LEU A 274 -2.79 -5.19 0.27
CA LEU A 274 -1.46 -4.63 0.54
C LEU A 274 -0.54 -5.57 1.34
N SER A 275 -1.07 -6.47 2.17
CA SER A 275 -0.28 -7.49 2.88
C SER A 275 0.53 -8.39 1.93
N PHE A 276 0.06 -8.56 0.70
CA PHE A 276 0.79 -9.22 -0.39
C PHE A 276 1.50 -8.19 -1.29
N LEU A 277 0.81 -7.14 -1.75
CA LEU A 277 1.36 -6.20 -2.73
C LEU A 277 2.61 -5.48 -2.23
N GLN A 278 2.68 -5.15 -0.93
CA GLN A 278 3.83 -4.47 -0.32
C GLN A 278 5.04 -5.38 -0.09
N GLN A 279 4.95 -6.68 -0.38
CA GLN A 279 6.12 -7.57 -0.41
C GLN A 279 7.04 -7.27 -1.59
N PHE A 280 6.55 -6.48 -2.55
CA PHE A 280 7.28 -6.05 -3.74
C PHE A 280 7.66 -4.57 -3.64
N VAL A 281 8.77 -4.21 -4.28
CA VAL A 281 9.21 -2.81 -4.41
C VAL A 281 8.24 -2.04 -5.30
N CYS A 282 7.81 -2.67 -6.39
CA CYS A 282 6.87 -2.10 -7.34
C CYS A 282 5.86 -3.16 -7.82
N VAL A 283 4.61 -2.74 -8.00
CA VAL A 283 3.58 -3.52 -8.69
C VAL A 283 3.08 -2.71 -9.88
N GLU A 284 3.06 -3.31 -11.06
CA GLU A 284 2.51 -2.72 -12.27
C GLU A 284 1.25 -3.46 -12.71
N LEU A 285 0.16 -2.72 -12.92
CA LEU A 285 -1.03 -3.19 -13.62
C LEU A 285 -0.93 -2.71 -15.07
N ASN A 286 -0.61 -3.62 -15.98
CA ASN A 286 -0.48 -3.32 -17.41
C ASN A 286 -1.78 -3.71 -18.13
N PHE A 287 -2.67 -2.74 -18.29
CA PHE A 287 -3.99 -2.96 -18.89
C PHE A 287 -3.88 -3.22 -20.40
N ARG A 288 -2.95 -2.55 -21.10
CA ARG A 288 -2.73 -2.73 -22.55
C ARG A 288 -2.35 -4.17 -22.90
N HIS A 289 -1.46 -4.76 -22.13
CA HIS A 289 -0.97 -6.13 -22.37
C HIS A 289 -1.70 -7.19 -21.55
N GLY A 290 -2.60 -6.78 -20.63
CA GLY A 290 -3.30 -7.70 -19.74
C GLY A 290 -2.36 -8.48 -18.84
N LEU A 291 -1.40 -7.79 -18.23
CA LEU A 291 -0.38 -8.37 -17.37
C LEU A 291 -0.32 -7.64 -16.02
N VAL A 292 0.08 -8.37 -14.98
CA VAL A 292 0.53 -7.81 -13.71
C VAL A 292 1.99 -8.17 -13.51
N ARG A 293 2.80 -7.17 -13.16
CA ARG A 293 4.22 -7.37 -12.86
C ARG A 293 4.50 -7.03 -11.41
N PHE A 294 5.09 -7.97 -10.69
CA PHE A 294 5.54 -7.81 -9.32
C PHE A 294 7.07 -7.74 -9.29
N PHE A 295 7.62 -6.56 -9.02
CA PHE A 295 9.06 -6.32 -9.03
C PHE A 295 9.65 -6.37 -7.62
N ARG A 296 10.66 -7.21 -7.41
CA ARG A 296 11.43 -7.29 -6.16
C ARG A 296 12.44 -6.16 -6.01
N LYS A 297 12.73 -5.46 -7.10
CA LYS A 297 13.63 -4.30 -7.16
C LYS A 297 12.94 -3.17 -7.93
N THR A 298 13.50 -1.97 -7.86
CA THR A 298 12.99 -0.86 -8.66
C THR A 298 13.09 -1.22 -10.14
N PRO A 299 11.98 -1.19 -10.91
CA PRO A 299 12.02 -1.44 -12.34
C PRO A 299 12.87 -0.36 -13.02
N PRO A 300 13.50 -0.67 -14.18
CA PRO A 300 14.17 0.34 -14.98
C PRO A 300 13.18 1.42 -15.39
N SER A 301 13.65 2.66 -15.45
CA SER A 301 12.84 3.84 -15.80
C SER A 301 12.22 3.71 -17.19
N ASN A 302 12.92 3.04 -18.10
CA ASN A 302 12.47 2.73 -19.46
C ASN A 302 12.19 1.23 -19.51
N SER A 303 10.94 0.84 -19.28
CA SER A 303 10.48 -0.48 -19.71
C SER A 303 10.31 -0.49 -21.23
N ASP A 304 10.49 -1.65 -21.87
CA ASP A 304 10.55 -1.92 -23.32
C ASP A 304 9.39 -1.40 -24.21
N ASP A 305 8.40 -0.71 -23.66
CA ASP A 305 7.08 -0.48 -24.26
C ASP A 305 6.86 1.00 -24.72
N ASP A 306 7.91 1.82 -24.83
CA ASP A 306 7.81 3.26 -25.22
C ASP A 306 6.74 4.05 -24.43
N TRP A 307 6.49 3.66 -23.18
CA TRP A 307 5.47 4.28 -22.33
C TRP A 307 5.77 5.75 -22.05
N GLN A 308 4.80 6.62 -22.34
CA GLN A 308 4.87 8.00 -21.87
C GLN A 308 4.30 8.08 -20.45
N MET A 309 5.10 8.58 -19.50
CA MET A 309 4.59 8.95 -18.18
C MET A 309 3.65 10.15 -18.30
N ILE A 310 2.37 9.94 -18.01
CA ILE A 310 1.32 10.97 -18.13
C ILE A 310 0.91 11.56 -16.78
N ALA A 311 1.18 10.88 -15.67
CA ALA A 311 0.99 11.44 -14.33
C ALA A 311 1.85 10.73 -13.30
N HIS A 312 2.23 11.44 -12.24
CA HIS A 312 3.03 10.91 -11.14
C HIS A 312 2.69 11.64 -9.85
N SER A 313 2.55 10.89 -8.75
CA SER A 313 2.34 11.48 -7.42
C SER A 313 2.96 10.63 -6.33
N GLU A 314 3.38 11.28 -5.26
CA GLU A 314 3.66 10.62 -4.00
C GLU A 314 2.36 10.07 -3.39
N MET A 315 2.47 8.89 -2.79
CA MET A 315 1.41 8.21 -2.05
C MET A 315 1.59 8.47 -0.55
N ARG A 316 0.53 8.97 0.09
CA ARG A 316 0.48 9.16 1.54
C ARG A 316 -0.24 7.99 2.20
N MET A 317 0.44 7.33 3.13
CA MET A 317 -0.18 6.27 3.94
C MET A 317 -1.14 6.88 4.96
N LEU A 318 -2.34 6.33 5.05
CA LEU A 318 -3.30 6.57 6.13
C LEU A 318 -3.04 5.55 7.24
N PRO A 319 -2.42 5.93 8.38
CA PRO A 319 -1.96 4.99 9.40
C PRO A 319 -3.08 4.12 9.98
N ARG A 320 -4.32 4.62 10.04
CA ARG A 320 -5.42 3.89 10.68
C ARG A 320 -5.82 2.62 9.93
N LEU A 321 -5.78 2.64 8.60
CA LEU A 321 -6.14 1.49 7.76
C LEU A 321 -4.93 0.86 7.05
N GLY A 322 -3.78 1.53 7.04
CA GLY A 322 -2.58 1.04 6.34
C GLY A 322 -2.68 1.13 4.81
N ILE A 323 -3.58 1.97 4.29
CA ILE A 323 -3.86 2.16 2.87
C ILE A 323 -3.33 3.50 2.38
N TYR A 324 -3.38 3.75 1.07
CA TYR A 324 -2.76 4.93 0.47
C TYR A 324 -3.78 5.91 -0.12
N THR A 325 -3.44 7.19 0.01
CA THR A 325 -4.08 8.29 -0.72
C THR A 325 -3.10 8.97 -1.65
N ILE A 326 -3.64 9.61 -2.69
CA ILE A 326 -2.89 10.53 -3.54
C ILE A 326 -3.67 11.83 -3.72
N PRO A 327 -3.01 12.99 -3.83
CA PRO A 327 -3.62 14.23 -4.27
C PRO A 327 -4.01 14.13 -5.76
N VAL A 328 -5.30 14.31 -6.04
CA VAL A 328 -5.87 14.27 -7.40
C VAL A 328 -6.49 15.62 -7.72
N GLN A 329 -6.22 16.11 -8.92
CA GLN A 329 -6.93 17.27 -9.47
C GLN A 329 -7.89 16.82 -10.56
N LEU A 330 -9.13 17.27 -10.45
CA LEU A 330 -10.25 16.87 -11.28
C LEU A 330 -10.72 18.07 -12.08
N GLY A 331 -10.42 18.04 -13.38
CA GLY A 331 -10.78 19.11 -14.29
C GLY A 331 -10.18 20.47 -13.94
N GLY A 332 -8.94 20.47 -13.45
CA GLY A 332 -8.22 21.68 -13.00
C GLY A 332 -8.65 22.20 -11.62
N ARG A 333 -9.45 21.43 -10.88
CA ARG A 333 -9.87 21.73 -9.50
C ARG A 333 -9.22 20.77 -8.52
N GLY A 334 -9.00 21.20 -7.28
CA GLY A 334 -8.41 20.40 -6.20
C GLY A 334 -7.11 21.01 -5.66
N PRO A 335 -6.24 20.21 -5.02
CA PRO A 335 -6.29 18.74 -4.98
C PRO A 335 -7.30 18.18 -3.96
N VAL A 336 -7.87 17.02 -4.29
CA VAL A 336 -8.59 16.14 -3.35
C VAL A 336 -7.68 14.96 -3.03
N ASN A 337 -7.48 14.61 -1.76
CA ASN A 337 -6.79 13.35 -1.46
C ASN A 337 -7.78 12.20 -1.61
N MET A 338 -7.48 11.28 -2.52
CA MET A 338 -8.35 10.15 -2.84
C MET A 338 -7.66 8.83 -2.49
N LEU A 339 -8.41 7.89 -1.90
CA LEU A 339 -7.96 6.51 -1.71
C LEU A 339 -7.64 5.92 -3.07
N VAL A 340 -6.52 5.21 -3.18
CA VAL A 340 -6.20 4.48 -4.41
C VAL A 340 -6.77 3.07 -4.30
N ASP A 341 -7.80 2.79 -5.07
CA ASP A 341 -8.62 1.59 -4.89
C ASP A 341 -8.87 0.89 -6.23
N SER A 342 -8.00 -0.08 -6.56
CA SER A 342 -8.21 -0.96 -7.71
C SER A 342 -9.36 -1.97 -7.50
N GLY A 343 -9.88 -2.09 -6.27
CA GLY A 343 -11.03 -2.91 -5.92
C GLY A 343 -12.37 -2.22 -6.16
N ALA A 344 -12.40 -0.88 -6.19
CA ALA A 344 -13.58 -0.10 -6.50
C ALA A 344 -13.83 -0.03 -8.01
N ALA A 345 -15.03 -0.46 -8.44
CA ALA A 345 -15.46 -0.38 -9.84
C ALA A 345 -15.68 1.05 -10.36
N SER A 346 -15.68 2.07 -9.49
CA SER A 346 -15.95 3.45 -9.87
C SER A 346 -15.25 4.43 -8.96
N THR A 347 -15.05 5.65 -9.45
CA THR A 347 -14.51 6.77 -8.69
C THR A 347 -15.62 7.50 -7.95
N PHE A 348 -15.40 7.80 -6.67
CA PHE A 348 -16.38 8.42 -5.79
C PHE A 348 -15.82 9.64 -5.05
N LEU A 349 -16.70 10.57 -4.67
CA LEU A 349 -16.39 11.69 -3.78
C LEU A 349 -17.35 11.74 -2.59
N THR A 350 -16.83 12.17 -1.44
CA THR A 350 -17.68 12.66 -0.35
C THR A 350 -17.99 14.14 -0.55
N TRP A 351 -18.93 14.68 0.23
CA TRP A 351 -19.18 16.12 0.23
C TRP A 351 -17.97 16.95 0.66
N LYS A 352 -17.10 16.40 1.51
CA LYS A 352 -15.81 17.01 1.82
C LYS A 352 -14.92 17.07 0.56
N GLY A 353 -14.82 15.99 -0.20
CA GLY A 353 -14.05 15.98 -1.46
C GLY A 353 -14.60 16.98 -2.49
N VAL A 354 -15.92 17.15 -2.55
CA VAL A 354 -16.55 18.21 -3.37
C VAL A 354 -16.12 19.60 -2.89
N GLN A 355 -16.11 19.85 -1.58
CA GLN A 355 -15.64 21.11 -1.01
C GLN A 355 -14.14 21.36 -1.31
N ASP A 356 -13.31 20.32 -1.28
CA ASP A 356 -11.88 20.40 -1.62
C ASP A 356 -11.66 20.80 -3.11
N LEU A 357 -12.66 20.59 -3.98
CA LEU A 357 -12.66 21.08 -5.37
C LEU A 357 -13.12 22.55 -5.51
N GLY A 358 -13.44 23.23 -4.41
CA GLY A 358 -14.06 24.54 -4.42
C GLY A 358 -15.46 24.53 -5.05
N LEU A 359 -16.21 23.45 -4.81
CA LEU A 359 -17.58 23.26 -5.27
C LEU A 359 -18.52 23.04 -4.08
N ASP A 360 -19.81 23.17 -4.33
CA ASP A 360 -20.89 22.89 -3.38
C ASP A 360 -22.08 22.21 -4.08
N ARG A 361 -23.09 21.84 -3.31
CA ARG A 361 -24.32 21.18 -3.79
C ARG A 361 -25.05 21.95 -4.90
N THR A 362 -24.90 23.26 -4.94
CA THR A 362 -25.61 24.14 -5.87
C THR A 362 -24.77 24.46 -7.12
N SER A 363 -23.52 24.02 -7.15
CA SER A 363 -22.61 24.25 -8.26
C SER A 363 -23.16 23.63 -9.55
N PRO A 364 -23.19 24.37 -10.69
CA PRO A 364 -23.78 23.87 -11.95
C PRO A 364 -23.17 22.57 -12.50
N ALA A 365 -21.94 22.25 -12.09
CA ALA A 365 -21.25 21.02 -12.47
C ALA A 365 -21.75 19.78 -11.72
N ILE A 366 -22.51 19.95 -10.64
CA ILE A 366 -23.04 18.88 -9.80
C ILE A 366 -24.51 18.68 -10.14
N GLN A 367 -24.87 17.44 -10.47
CA GLN A 367 -26.24 17.08 -10.85
C GLN A 367 -26.79 16.06 -9.86
N PRO A 368 -28.03 16.22 -9.35
CA PRO A 368 -28.68 15.18 -8.57
C PRO A 368 -28.90 13.95 -9.46
N ILE A 369 -28.78 12.76 -8.87
CA ILE A 369 -29.08 11.49 -9.54
C ILE A 369 -30.25 10.79 -8.84
N SER A 370 -31.09 10.08 -9.60
CA SER A 370 -32.19 9.31 -9.04
C SER A 370 -31.65 8.08 -8.32
N ALA A 371 -31.59 8.15 -6.99
CA ALA A 371 -31.33 7.04 -6.04
C ALA A 371 -30.49 5.88 -6.62
N MET A 372 -29.23 6.16 -6.98
CA MET A 372 -28.28 5.13 -7.34
C MET A 372 -27.51 4.71 -6.09
N GLY A 373 -27.53 3.43 -5.75
CA GLY A 373 -26.71 2.88 -4.69
C GLY A 373 -25.41 2.31 -5.27
N ALA A 374 -24.30 2.47 -4.55
CA ALA A 374 -23.17 1.55 -4.68
C ALA A 374 -23.29 0.47 -3.60
N LEU A 375 -22.62 -0.66 -3.77
CA LEU A 375 -22.55 -1.71 -2.76
C LEU A 375 -21.08 -1.94 -2.42
N GLY A 376 -20.73 -1.76 -1.15
CA GLY A 376 -19.40 -2.08 -0.64
C GLY A 376 -19.13 -3.58 -0.72
N SER A 377 -17.86 -3.98 -0.80
CA SER A 377 -17.48 -5.40 -0.80
C SER A 377 -18.01 -6.13 0.45
N ASP A 378 -18.29 -5.42 1.54
CA ASP A 378 -18.90 -5.88 2.78
C ASP A 378 -20.45 -5.98 2.75
N ASN A 379 -21.06 -5.95 1.57
CA ASN A 379 -22.52 -5.98 1.36
C ASN A 379 -23.28 -4.78 1.93
N VAL A 380 -22.60 -3.68 2.26
CA VAL A 380 -23.26 -2.47 2.77
C VAL A 380 -23.58 -1.52 1.63
N ALA A 381 -24.85 -1.13 1.53
CA ALA A 381 -25.30 -0.17 0.54
C ALA A 381 -24.77 1.23 0.86
N ILE A 382 -24.27 1.91 -0.16
CA ILE A 382 -23.74 3.27 -0.12
C ILE A 382 -24.70 4.16 -0.90
N ALA A 383 -25.24 5.17 -0.22
CA ALA A 383 -26.16 6.11 -0.85
C ALA A 383 -25.41 7.16 -1.67
N LEU A 384 -25.59 7.13 -2.99
CA LEU A 384 -25.10 8.14 -3.92
C LEU A 384 -26.27 9.06 -4.29
N THR A 385 -26.01 10.36 -4.26
CA THR A 385 -27.06 11.38 -4.33
C THR A 385 -26.86 12.34 -5.49
N HIS A 386 -25.60 12.57 -5.88
CA HIS A 386 -25.24 13.50 -6.94
C HIS A 386 -24.12 12.93 -7.80
N ARG A 387 -23.84 13.58 -8.91
CA ARG A 387 -22.77 13.24 -9.83
C ARG A 387 -22.06 14.50 -10.33
N LEU A 388 -20.73 14.41 -10.41
CA LEU A 388 -19.87 15.38 -11.08
C LEU A 388 -19.38 14.78 -12.40
N HIS A 389 -19.48 15.51 -13.50
CA HIS A 389 -18.89 15.09 -14.78
C HIS A 389 -17.59 15.85 -15.06
N VAL A 390 -16.46 15.14 -15.00
CA VAL A 390 -15.14 15.70 -15.32
C VAL A 390 -14.85 15.46 -16.80
N SER A 391 -14.54 16.52 -17.56
CA SER A 391 -14.47 16.47 -19.04
C SER A 391 -13.15 16.95 -19.64
N SER A 392 -12.18 17.37 -18.82
CA SER A 392 -10.93 17.93 -19.33
C SER A 392 -9.74 17.03 -19.03
N THR A 393 -9.24 17.05 -17.80
CA THR A 393 -8.03 16.33 -17.41
C THR A 393 -8.13 15.84 -15.97
N LEU A 394 -7.49 14.72 -15.69
CA LEU A 394 -7.19 14.26 -14.34
C LEU A 394 -5.68 14.31 -14.14
N GLN A 395 -5.23 14.99 -13.08
CA GLN A 395 -3.81 15.09 -12.76
C GLN A 395 -3.54 14.50 -11.38
N LEU A 396 -2.39 13.87 -11.24
CA LEU A 396 -1.90 13.39 -9.95
C LEU A 396 -0.80 14.34 -9.46
N GLY A 397 -0.79 14.66 -8.18
CA GLY A 397 0.28 15.47 -7.59
C GLY A 397 0.26 16.94 -8.03
N ARG A 398 1.46 17.51 -8.19
CA ARG A 398 1.65 18.90 -8.60
C ARG A 398 1.39 19.06 -10.10
N THR A 399 0.48 19.97 -10.43
CA THR A 399 -0.15 20.22 -11.76
C THR A 399 0.77 20.35 -12.97
N SER A 400 2.04 20.73 -12.79
CA SER A 400 2.84 21.28 -13.90
C SER A 400 3.84 20.32 -14.53
N SER A 401 4.09 19.15 -13.95
CA SER A 401 5.19 18.28 -14.41
C SER A 401 4.79 17.26 -15.47
N TYR A 402 3.48 16.97 -15.61
CA TYR A 402 2.99 15.92 -16.49
C TYR A 402 1.68 16.34 -17.19
N PRO A 403 1.39 15.81 -18.39
CA PRO A 403 0.20 16.20 -19.15
C PRO A 403 -1.12 15.85 -18.45
N GLY A 404 -1.12 14.87 -17.53
CA GLY A 404 -2.32 14.31 -16.92
C GLY A 404 -2.99 13.29 -17.84
N LEU A 405 -3.98 12.59 -17.30
CA LEU A 405 -4.89 11.76 -18.05
C LEU A 405 -5.91 12.64 -18.78
N SER A 406 -5.85 12.65 -20.10
CA SER A 406 -6.80 13.39 -20.95
C SER A 406 -8.18 12.72 -20.92
N LEU A 407 -9.22 13.52 -20.66
CA LEU A 407 -10.62 13.12 -20.66
C LEU A 407 -11.39 13.79 -21.81
N LYS A 408 -10.65 14.23 -22.85
CA LYS A 408 -11.15 15.04 -23.96
C LYS A 408 -11.88 14.19 -25.00
N GLY A 409 -13.11 13.83 -24.69
CA GLY A 409 -14.06 13.23 -25.63
C GLY A 409 -15.44 13.16 -25.00
N PRO A 410 -16.54 13.20 -25.78
CA PRO A 410 -17.89 13.05 -25.24
C PRO A 410 -18.06 11.74 -24.47
N ARG A 411 -17.33 10.71 -24.90
CA ARG A 411 -17.24 9.38 -24.31
C ARG A 411 -16.24 9.28 -23.16
N ASP A 412 -15.32 10.23 -23.07
CA ASP A 412 -14.22 10.21 -22.10
C ASP A 412 -14.54 11.05 -20.86
N ARG A 413 -15.77 11.58 -20.74
CA ARG A 413 -16.21 12.18 -19.48
C ARG A 413 -16.11 11.13 -18.37
N LEU A 414 -15.57 11.53 -17.23
CA LEU A 414 -15.51 10.72 -16.04
C LEU A 414 -16.71 11.09 -15.14
N PRO A 415 -17.76 10.25 -15.07
CA PRO A 415 -18.79 10.43 -14.07
C PRO A 415 -18.21 10.06 -12.70
N ILE A 416 -18.29 10.97 -11.75
CA ILE A 416 -17.87 10.75 -10.37
C ILE A 416 -19.10 10.88 -9.49
N ASP A 417 -19.47 9.78 -8.84
CA ASP A 417 -20.63 9.78 -7.97
C ASP A 417 -20.30 10.35 -6.59
N ILE A 418 -21.24 11.08 -6.04
CA ILE A 418 -21.11 11.84 -4.79
C ILE A 418 -22.10 11.28 -3.78
N GLY A 419 -21.60 10.88 -2.62
CA GLY A 419 -22.41 10.23 -1.60
C GLY A 419 -21.79 10.27 -0.21
N GLN A 420 -22.51 9.67 0.73
CA GLN A 420 -22.00 9.40 2.06
C GLN A 420 -21.35 8.03 2.04
N ILE A 421 -20.02 8.00 2.08
CA ILE A 421 -19.22 6.78 2.00
C ILE A 421 -18.61 6.54 3.39
N PRO A 422 -19.16 5.65 4.22
CA PRO A 422 -18.79 5.55 5.64
C PRO A 422 -17.29 5.41 5.88
N VAL A 423 -16.61 4.57 5.10
CA VAL A 423 -15.15 4.40 5.25
C VAL A 423 -14.38 5.70 4.96
N VAL A 424 -14.76 6.45 3.92
CA VAL A 424 -14.08 7.71 3.56
C VAL A 424 -14.41 8.81 4.56
N GLN A 425 -15.67 8.89 5.00
CA GLN A 425 -16.11 9.83 6.05
C GLN A 425 -15.28 9.66 7.32
N SER A 426 -15.07 8.41 7.73
CA SER A 426 -14.27 8.12 8.91
C SER A 426 -12.79 8.50 8.74
N LEU A 427 -12.31 8.74 7.51
CA LEU A 427 -10.95 9.20 7.16
C LEU A 427 -10.88 10.68 6.80
N GLU A 428 -11.98 11.44 6.91
CA GLU A 428 -12.00 12.87 6.54
C GLU A 428 -11.04 13.71 7.39
N SER A 429 -10.86 13.33 8.67
CA SER A 429 -9.88 13.95 9.57
C SER A 429 -8.42 13.72 9.14
N GLU A 430 -8.16 12.69 8.33
CA GLU A 430 -6.84 12.44 7.72
C GLU A 430 -6.70 13.14 6.35
N GLY A 431 -7.74 13.88 5.93
CA GLY A 431 -7.78 14.67 4.71
C GLY A 431 -8.28 13.91 3.48
N CYS A 432 -8.82 12.70 3.64
CA CYS A 432 -9.38 11.90 2.54
C CYS A 432 -10.75 12.44 2.12
N GLY A 433 -10.96 12.64 0.82
CA GLY A 433 -12.20 13.20 0.26
C GLY A 433 -12.87 12.32 -0.81
N GLY A 434 -12.27 11.19 -1.20
CA GLY A 434 -12.86 10.31 -2.20
C GLY A 434 -12.11 8.99 -2.40
N ILE A 435 -12.57 8.23 -3.38
CA ILE A 435 -12.00 6.96 -3.83
C ILE A 435 -11.70 7.08 -5.31
N LEU A 436 -10.47 6.80 -5.72
CA LEU A 436 -10.03 6.71 -7.11
C LEU A 436 -10.12 5.24 -7.55
N GLY A 437 -11.15 4.94 -8.33
CA GLY A 437 -11.51 3.58 -8.73
C GLY A 437 -10.79 3.09 -9.99
N ILE A 438 -11.05 1.84 -10.33
CA ILE A 438 -10.51 1.17 -11.51
C ILE A 438 -10.96 1.83 -12.83
N ASP A 439 -12.09 2.55 -12.81
CA ASP A 439 -12.66 3.32 -13.92
C ASP A 439 -11.74 4.41 -14.45
N VAL A 440 -10.88 4.96 -13.57
CA VAL A 440 -9.82 5.88 -13.94
C VAL A 440 -8.56 5.12 -14.30
N LEU A 441 -8.17 4.14 -13.48
CA LEU A 441 -6.93 3.40 -13.65
C LEU A 441 -6.86 2.71 -15.01
N MET A 442 -7.95 2.13 -15.49
CA MET A 442 -8.01 1.44 -16.79
C MET A 442 -8.01 2.38 -18.01
N ARG A 443 -8.12 3.69 -17.82
CA ARG A 443 -8.04 4.66 -18.93
C ARG A 443 -6.59 4.98 -19.33
N CYS A 444 -5.62 4.56 -18.52
CA CYS A 444 -4.21 4.58 -18.89
C CYS A 444 -3.78 3.17 -19.35
N GLY A 445 -2.66 3.08 -20.07
CA GLY A 445 -2.19 1.77 -20.53
C GLY A 445 -1.52 0.96 -19.43
N ALA A 446 -0.90 1.61 -18.44
CA ALA A 446 -0.37 0.96 -17.25
C ALA A 446 -0.33 1.87 -16.02
N VAL A 447 -0.45 1.27 -14.83
CA VAL A 447 -0.29 1.93 -13.52
C VAL A 447 0.84 1.26 -12.75
N ARG A 448 1.80 2.03 -12.24
CA ARG A 448 2.84 1.54 -11.32
C ARG A 448 2.66 2.07 -9.91
N PHE A 449 2.67 1.16 -8.95
CA PHE A 449 2.71 1.43 -7.52
C PHE A 449 4.08 1.09 -6.97
N HIS A 450 4.84 2.09 -6.53
CA HIS A 450 6.09 1.90 -5.82
C HIS A 450 5.84 1.94 -4.31
N PHE A 451 5.87 0.79 -3.65
CA PHE A 451 5.62 0.67 -2.21
C PHE A 451 6.90 0.85 -1.37
N GLN A 452 8.06 0.58 -1.97
CA GLN A 452 9.37 0.62 -1.30
C GLN A 452 10.43 1.23 -2.22
N SER A 453 10.45 2.56 -2.39
CA SER A 453 11.53 3.26 -3.10
C SER A 453 12.32 4.16 -2.15
N SER A 454 13.61 4.36 -2.45
CA SER A 454 14.44 5.38 -1.80
C SER A 454 13.90 6.79 -2.00
N THR A 455 13.10 7.01 -3.03
CA THR A 455 12.45 8.28 -3.36
C THR A 455 11.06 8.41 -2.72
N GLY A 456 10.67 7.51 -1.82
CA GLY A 456 9.35 7.48 -1.20
C GLY A 456 8.38 6.50 -1.86
N ARG A 457 7.10 6.62 -1.54
CA ARG A 457 6.05 5.78 -2.13
C ARG A 457 5.35 6.59 -3.21
N THR A 458 5.22 6.03 -4.41
CA THR A 458 4.69 6.79 -5.55
C THR A 458 3.75 5.97 -6.41
N MET A 459 2.81 6.65 -7.05
CA MET A 459 1.96 6.10 -8.10
C MET A 459 2.24 6.82 -9.41
N THR A 460 2.36 6.07 -10.49
CA THR A 460 2.65 6.60 -11.83
C THR A 460 1.69 6.02 -12.86
N LEU A 461 1.18 6.87 -13.74
CA LEU A 461 0.31 6.50 -14.86
C LEU A 461 1.07 6.60 -16.18
N PHE A 462 0.88 5.62 -17.06
CA PHE A 462 1.51 5.53 -18.36
C PHE A 462 0.48 5.40 -19.48
N GLN A 463 0.76 5.97 -20.65
CA GLN A 463 -0.08 5.86 -21.85
C GLN A 463 0.73 5.46 -23.08
#